data_AF-A0A3B9TXW1-F1
#
_entry.id   AF-A0A3B9TXW1-F1
#
_cell.length_a   1.000
_cell.length_b   1.000
_cell.length_c   1.000
_cell.angle_alpha   90.00
_cell.angle_beta   90.00
_cell.angle_gamma   90.00
#
_symmetry.space_group_name_H-M   'P 1'
#
loop_
_entity.id
_entity.type
_entity.pdbx_description
1 polymer ?
#
loop_
_entity_poly.entity_id
_entity_poly.type
_entity_poly.pdbx_seq_one_letter_code
_entity_poly.pdbx_strand_id
1 'polypeptide(L)' 'MNTSHSDYPFDLGTHCPAFVVTNDEAAAWFATGLSWLYGFNHEEAIGCFRHAARADDGFALAWWGIAISSGPF' A
#
# COMPACT_ATOMS: atom_id res chain seq x y z
N MET A 1 -11.63 17.55 8.15
CA MET A 1 -13.06 17.24 8.45
C MET A 1 -13.08 16.10 9.45
N ASN A 2 -14.13 15.96 10.28
CA ASN A 2 -14.12 15.01 11.38
C ASN A 2 -14.63 13.62 10.95
N THR A 3 -13.84 12.57 11.18
CA THR A 3 -14.17 11.18 10.81
C THR A 3 -14.26 10.29 12.06
N SER A 4 -15.25 10.58 12.90
CA SER A 4 -15.66 9.69 13.99
C SER A 4 -17.15 9.40 13.83
N HIS A 5 -17.52 8.22 13.31
CA HIS A 5 -18.91 7.78 13.39
C HIS A 5 -19.17 7.31 14.82
N SER A 6 -19.73 8.18 15.66
CA SER A 6 -20.00 7.89 17.09
C SER A 6 -21.07 6.82 17.35
N ASP A 7 -21.54 6.14 16.31
CA ASP A 7 -22.69 5.21 16.29
C ASP A 7 -22.39 3.98 15.39
N TYR A 8 -21.11 3.62 15.25
CA TYR A 8 -20.58 2.63 14.30
C TYR A 8 -20.00 1.39 15.03
N PRO A 9 -20.64 0.20 14.98
CA PRO A 9 -20.20 -0.96 15.76
C PRO A 9 -20.26 -2.33 15.02
N PHE A 10 -19.74 -2.55 13.82
CA PHE A 10 -18.92 -1.77 12.89
C PHE A 10 -19.72 -0.72 12.09
N ASP A 11 -19.29 0.43 11.51
CA ASP A 11 -17.15 2.23 10.84
C ASP A 11 -15.79 1.89 10.00
N LEU A 12 -15.67 2.34 8.73
CA LEU A 12 -14.44 2.22 7.89
C LEU A 12 -13.78 3.57 7.51
N GLY A 13 -14.41 4.70 7.86
CA GLY A 13 -13.94 6.05 7.56
C GLY A 13 -13.95 6.44 6.07
N THR A 14 -13.55 7.68 5.79
CA THR A 14 -13.36 8.19 4.42
C THR A 14 -11.99 7.74 3.87
N HIS A 15 -11.77 6.43 3.80
CA HIS A 15 -10.42 5.88 3.73
C HIS A 15 -9.74 6.04 2.36
N CYS A 16 -9.04 7.16 2.20
CA CYS A 16 -7.83 7.22 1.41
C CYS A 16 -6.67 7.44 2.38
N PRO A 17 -5.73 6.50 2.54
CA PRO A 17 -4.48 6.80 3.22
C PRO A 17 -3.71 7.78 2.34
N ALA A 18 -3.73 9.06 2.72
CA ALA A 18 -2.84 10.08 2.18
C ALA A 18 -1.42 9.78 2.70
N PHE A 19 -0.79 8.75 2.14
CA PHE A 19 0.60 8.42 2.44
C PHE A 19 1.47 9.63 2.06
N VAL A 20 2.37 10.01 2.96
CA VAL A 20 3.42 10.99 2.64
C VAL A 20 4.45 10.27 1.78
N VAL A 21 4.16 10.19 0.48
CA VAL A 21 5.14 9.77 -0.52
C VAL A 21 5.77 11.02 -1.09
N THR A 22 7.08 11.14 -0.93
CA THR A 22 7.89 12.25 -1.46
C THR A 22 8.34 12.03 -2.90
N ASN A 23 8.07 10.86 -3.46
CA ASN A 23 8.41 10.47 -4.82
C ASN A 23 7.19 9.88 -5.57
N ASP A 24 6.75 10.56 -6.63
CA ASP A 24 5.62 10.13 -7.47
C ASP A 24 5.84 8.76 -8.14
N GLU A 25 7.08 8.41 -8.49
CA GLU A 25 7.41 7.08 -9.04
C GLU A 25 7.19 5.99 -7.98
N ALA A 26 7.63 6.24 -6.74
CA ALA A 26 7.43 5.29 -5.63
C ALA A 26 5.93 5.10 -5.33
N ALA A 27 5.14 6.19 -5.40
CA ALA A 27 3.68 6.15 -5.26
C ALA A 27 3.02 5.32 -6.37
N ALA A 28 3.41 5.53 -7.63
CA ALA A 28 2.86 4.81 -8.78
C ALA A 28 3.15 3.31 -8.73
N TRP A 29 4.39 2.92 -8.42
CA TRP A 29 4.76 1.51 -8.24
C TRP A 29 4.03 0.86 -7.07
N PHE A 30 3.85 1.56 -5.94
CA PHE A 30 3.10 1.04 -4.80
C PHE A 30 1.61 0.86 -5.11
N ALA A 31 0.97 1.81 -5.80
CA ALA A 31 -0.42 1.65 -6.26
C ALA A 31 -0.60 0.49 -7.25
N THR A 32 0.38 0.26 -8.11
CA THR A 32 0.42 -0.90 -9.02
C THR A 32 0.59 -2.21 -8.24
N GLY A 33 1.47 -2.23 -7.23
CA GLY A 33 1.67 -3.39 -6.35
C GLY A 33 0.43 -3.75 -5.52
N LEU A 34 -0.29 -2.75 -4.99
CA LEU A 34 -1.58 -2.96 -4.34
C LEU A 34 -2.62 -3.58 -5.29
N SER A 35 -2.62 -3.17 -6.57
CA SER A 35 -3.53 -3.71 -7.57
C SER A 35 -3.28 -5.19 -7.85
N TRP A 36 -2.00 -5.61 -7.91
CA TRP A 36 -1.64 -7.04 -8.01
C TRP A 36 -1.90 -7.83 -6.73
N LEU A 37 -1.63 -7.26 -5.55
CA LEU A 37 -1.88 -7.87 -4.24
C LEU A 37 -3.38 -8.16 -4.05
N TYR A 38 -4.25 -7.19 -4.32
CA TYR A 38 -5.71 -7.41 -4.28
C TYR A 38 -6.23 -8.29 -5.43
N GLY A 39 -5.43 -8.49 -6.48
CA GLY A 39 -5.64 -9.50 -7.52
C GLY A 39 -5.06 -10.88 -7.20
N PHE A 40 -4.53 -11.10 -5.99
CA PHE A 40 -3.85 -12.33 -5.53
C PHE A 40 -2.59 -12.73 -6.33
N ASN A 41 -2.03 -11.83 -7.14
CA ASN A 41 -0.74 -12.05 -7.82
C ASN A 41 0.40 -11.53 -6.95
N HIS A 42 0.81 -12.34 -5.98
CA HIS A 42 1.81 -11.97 -4.99
C HIS A 42 3.22 -11.76 -5.58
N GLU A 43 3.59 -12.47 -6.65
CA GLU A 43 4.92 -12.32 -7.27
C GLU A 43 5.10 -10.96 -7.96
N GLU A 44 4.12 -10.54 -8.77
CA GLU A 44 4.14 -9.20 -9.40
C GLU A 44 3.91 -8.08 -8.38
N ALA A 45 3.15 -8.34 -7.30
CA ALA A 45 3.04 -7.41 -6.19
C ALA A 45 4.41 -7.16 -5.53
N ILE A 46 5.15 -8.23 -5.17
CA ILE A 46 6.54 -8.12 -4.67
C ILE A 46 7.43 -7.40 -5.68
N GLY A 47 7.28 -7.66 -6.98
CA GLY A 47 7.98 -6.95 -8.06
C GLY A 47 7.76 -5.44 -7.97
N CYS A 48 6.49 -5.01 -8.04
CA CYS A 48 6.12 -3.59 -7.97
C CYS A 48 6.57 -2.92 -6.66
N PHE A 49 6.40 -3.58 -5.51
CA PHE A 49 6.84 -3.04 -4.22
C PHE A 49 8.37 -2.93 -4.11
N ARG A 50 9.14 -3.84 -4.74
CA ARG A 50 10.60 -3.69 -4.90
C ARG A 50 10.99 -2.54 -5.81
N HIS A 51 10.17 -2.16 -6.80
CA HIS A 51 10.40 -0.95 -7.59
C HIS A 51 10.10 0.32 -6.77
N ALA A 52 9.01 0.36 -6.01
CA ALA A 52 8.72 1.46 -5.09
C ALA A 52 9.86 1.69 -4.07
N ALA A 53 10.36 0.62 -3.43
CA ALA A 53 11.46 0.66 -2.47
C ALA A 53 12.85 0.99 -3.07
N ARG A 54 12.98 1.03 -4.41
CA ARG A 54 14.18 1.51 -5.12
C ARG A 54 14.09 3.00 -5.48
N ALA A 55 12.86 3.49 -5.70
CA ALA A 55 12.59 4.88 -6.01
C ALA A 55 12.59 5.76 -4.73
N ASP A 56 12.10 5.22 -3.61
CA ASP A 56 12.16 5.85 -2.29
C ASP A 56 12.41 4.74 -1.25
N ASP A 57 13.64 4.66 -0.74
CA ASP A 57 14.05 3.64 0.25
C ASP A 57 13.49 3.92 1.64
N GLY A 58 13.18 5.20 1.93
CA GLY A 58 12.45 5.65 3.11
C GLY A 58 10.94 5.35 3.08
N PHE A 59 10.38 4.96 1.92
CA PHE A 59 8.95 4.68 1.79
C PHE A 59 8.55 3.35 2.44
N ALA A 60 8.34 3.39 3.75
CA ALA A 60 8.06 2.23 4.61
C ALA A 60 6.90 1.32 4.12
N LEU A 61 5.92 1.86 3.39
CA LEU A 61 4.83 1.05 2.82
C LEU A 61 5.27 0.15 1.68
N ALA A 62 6.31 0.51 0.91
CA ALA A 62 6.89 -0.40 -0.07
C ALA A 62 7.49 -1.64 0.59
N TRP A 63 8.22 -1.47 1.70
CA TRP A 63 8.75 -2.57 2.50
C TRP A 63 7.65 -3.43 3.15
N TRP A 64 6.58 -2.80 3.66
CA TRP A 64 5.38 -3.53 4.12
C TRP A 64 4.73 -4.33 2.98
N GLY A 65 4.62 -3.76 1.77
CA GLY A 65 4.06 -4.42 0.59
C GLY A 65 4.84 -5.67 0.19
N ILE A 66 6.18 -5.61 0.20
CA ILE A 66 7.04 -6.79 0.02
C ILE A 66 6.73 -7.83 1.09
N ALA A 67 6.65 -7.44 2.36
CA ALA A 67 6.48 -8.36 3.48
C ALA A 67 5.11 -9.06 3.46
N ILE A 68 4.01 -8.34 3.27
CA ILE A 68 2.65 -8.92 3.24
C ILE A 68 2.46 -9.85 2.04
N SER A 69 3.06 -9.52 0.90
CA SER A 69 3.03 -10.35 -0.31
C SER A 69 3.98 -11.55 -0.24
N SER A 70 4.92 -11.59 0.72
CA SER A 70 5.85 -12.72 0.94
C SER A 70 5.34 -13.72 1.98
N GLY A 71 4.08 -13.63 2.41
CA GLY A 71 3.43 -14.64 3.24
C GLY A 71 3.18 -15.96 2.50
N PRO A 72 2.75 -17.03 3.19
CA PRO A 72 2.28 -18.24 2.54
C PRO A 72 0.96 -17.99 1.79
N PHE A 73 0.86 -18.51 0.57
CA PHE A 73 -0.30 -18.42 -0.32
C PHE A 73 -0.48 -19.73 -1.12
#